data_AF-A0A2S1QEL9-F1
#
_entry.id   AF-A0A2S1QEL9-F1
#
_cell.length_a   1.000
_cell.length_b   1.000
_cell.length_c   1.000
_cell.angle_alpha   90.00
_cell.angle_beta   90.00
_cell.angle_gamma   90.00
#
_symmetry.space_group_name_H-M   'P 1'
#
loop_
_entity.id
_entity.type
_entity.pdbx_description
1 polymer ?
#
loop_
_entity_poly.entity_id
_entity_poly.type
_entity_poly.pdbx_seq_one_letter_code
_entity_poly.pdbx_strand_id
1 'polypeptide(L)'
;MNTSNQKTKYDRAQAKVSELKEFYNHLGTYLIFVCFFLILNFYTTGFFWAIFPIAGWGIGILSHAAKTFGWNPFFSKDWEKRKIDEYIRNEDFK
;
A
#
# COMPACT_ATOMS: atom_id res chain seq x y z
N MET A 1 3.92 -35.22 7.44
CA MET A 1 4.33 -33.80 7.59
C MET A 1 3.81 -33.02 6.38
N ASN A 2 3.03 -31.96 6.61
CA ASN A 2 2.10 -31.31 5.65
C ASN A 2 2.78 -30.56 4.49
N THR A 3 2.93 -31.20 3.33
CA THR A 3 3.41 -30.56 2.08
C THR A 3 2.46 -29.46 1.58
N SER A 4 1.14 -29.62 1.82
CA SER A 4 0.11 -28.61 1.51
C SER A 4 0.31 -27.31 2.30
N ASN A 5 0.58 -27.41 3.61
CA ASN A 5 0.75 -26.24 4.47
C ASN A 5 2.04 -25.47 4.13
N GLN A 6 3.11 -26.16 3.75
CA GLN A 6 4.35 -25.52 3.27
C GLN A 6 4.15 -24.76 1.95
N LYS A 7 3.44 -25.36 0.98
CA LYS A 7 3.09 -24.71 -0.29
C LYS A 7 2.29 -23.43 -0.07
N THR A 8 1.26 -23.48 0.79
CA THR A 8 0.44 -22.29 1.11
C THR A 8 1.20 -21.16 1.82
N LYS A 9 2.25 -21.48 2.59
CA LYS A 9 3.09 -20.46 3.23
C LYS A 9 4.00 -19.79 2.21
N TYR A 10 4.58 -20.58 1.32
CA TYR A 10 5.41 -20.08 0.22
C TYR A 10 4.59 -19.19 -0.74
N ASP A 11 3.40 -19.63 -1.15
CA ASP A 11 2.52 -18.88 -2.04
C ASP A 11 2.12 -17.52 -1.43
N ARG A 12 1.80 -17.49 -0.12
CA ARG A 12 1.50 -16.25 0.60
C ARG A 12 2.70 -15.32 0.70
N ALA A 13 3.89 -15.86 0.95
CA ALA A 13 5.11 -15.07 0.99
C ALA A 13 5.44 -14.50 -0.40
N GLN A 14 5.26 -15.29 -1.47
CA GLN A 14 5.47 -14.87 -2.85
C GLN A 14 4.49 -13.76 -3.25
N ALA A 15 3.20 -13.90 -2.91
CA ALA A 15 2.20 -12.85 -3.15
C ALA A 15 2.59 -11.54 -2.46
N LYS A 16 3.06 -11.60 -1.21
CA LYS A 16 3.52 -10.41 -0.49
C LYS A 16 4.73 -9.75 -1.16
N VAL A 17 5.71 -10.53 -1.60
CA VAL A 17 6.87 -9.97 -2.33
C VAL A 17 6.44 -9.33 -3.66
N SER A 18 5.44 -9.89 -4.35
CA SER A 18 4.88 -9.28 -5.56
C SER A 18 4.24 -7.93 -5.28
N GLU A 19 3.38 -7.84 -4.26
CA GLU A 19 2.73 -6.57 -3.85
C GLU A 19 3.77 -5.50 -3.48
N LEU A 20 4.85 -5.90 -2.79
CA LEU A 20 5.98 -5.01 -2.48
C LEU A 20 6.69 -4.50 -3.73
N LYS A 21 6.98 -5.39 -4.69
CA LYS A 21 7.62 -5.01 -5.96
C LYS A 21 6.77 -4.03 -6.76
N GLU A 22 5.47 -4.29 -6.88
CA GLU A 22 4.53 -3.41 -7.58
C GLU A 22 4.49 -2.03 -6.93
N PHE A 23 4.44 -1.98 -5.59
CA PHE A 23 4.50 -0.74 -4.85
C PHE A 23 5.78 0.05 -5.11
N TYR A 24 6.95 -0.58 -5.02
CA TYR A 24 8.22 0.10 -5.28
C TYR A 24 8.36 0.58 -6.71
N ASN A 25 7.86 -0.17 -7.68
CA ASN A 25 7.86 0.25 -9.08
C ASN A 25 7.01 1.50 -9.26
N HIS A 26 5.78 1.49 -8.73
CA HIS A 26 4.86 2.63 -8.82
C HIS A 26 5.38 3.86 -8.07
N LEU A 27 5.98 3.67 -6.88
CA LEU A 27 6.65 4.72 -6.12
C LEU A 27 7.86 5.30 -6.87
N GLY A 28 8.67 4.45 -7.48
CA GLY A 28 9.81 4.88 -8.29
C GLY A 28 9.37 5.75 -9.46
N THR A 29 8.37 5.31 -10.21
CA THR A 29 7.77 6.11 -11.29
C THR A 29 7.24 7.44 -10.76
N TYR A 30 6.51 7.43 -9.65
CA TYR A 30 6.00 8.66 -9.02
C TYR A 30 7.12 9.64 -8.67
N LEU A 31 8.21 9.19 -8.03
CA LEU A 31 9.35 10.05 -7.67
C LEU A 31 10.03 10.67 -8.91
N ILE A 32 10.17 9.91 -9.99
CA ILE A 32 10.71 10.42 -11.25
C ILE A 32 9.83 11.56 -11.79
N PHE A 33 8.51 11.36 -11.81
CA PHE A 33 7.57 12.39 -12.26
C PHE A 33 7.52 13.60 -11.32
N VAL A 34 7.60 13.40 -10.01
CA VAL A 34 7.70 14.50 -9.03
C VAL A 34 8.93 15.35 -9.35
N CYS A 35 10.11 14.75 -9.49
CA CYS A 35 11.33 15.48 -9.85
C CYS A 35 11.17 16.22 -11.19
N PHE A 36 10.60 15.56 -12.20
CA PHE A 36 10.30 16.19 -13.49
C PHE A 36 9.36 17.40 -13.36
N PHE A 37 8.27 17.29 -12.58
CA PHE A 37 7.33 18.40 -12.36
C PHE A 37 7.95 19.55 -11.56
N LEU A 38 8.78 19.25 -10.56
CA LEU A 38 9.50 20.29 -9.80
C LEU A 38 10.44 21.09 -10.70
N ILE A 39 11.20 20.39 -11.54
CA ILE A 39 12.09 21.00 -12.53
C ILE A 39 11.27 21.86 -13.50
N LEU A 40 10.19 21.32 -14.07
CA LEU A 40 9.35 22.06 -15.01
C LEU A 40 8.73 23.29 -14.35
N ASN A 41 8.26 23.18 -13.11
CA ASN A 41 7.72 24.31 -12.37
C ASN A 41 8.76 25.41 -12.17
N PHE A 42 10.00 25.05 -11.85
CA PHE A 42 11.09 26.00 -11.67
C PHE A 42 11.36 26.83 -12.94
N TYR A 43 11.25 26.22 -14.12
CA TYR A 43 11.51 26.91 -15.40
C TYR A 43 10.30 27.64 -15.99
N THR A 44 9.07 27.30 -15.61
CA THR A 44 7.87 27.76 -16.35
C THR A 44 7.17 28.94 -15.70
N THR A 45 7.08 29.00 -14.37
CA THR A 45 6.20 29.98 -13.70
C THR A 45 6.63 30.26 -12.25
N GLY A 46 6.30 31.45 -11.73
CA GLY A 46 6.47 31.79 -10.31
C GLY A 46 5.43 31.15 -9.37
N PHE A 47 4.39 30.52 -9.93
CA PHE A 47 3.37 29.75 -9.21
C PHE A 47 3.70 28.25 -9.23
N PHE A 48 3.49 27.59 -8.08
CA PHE A 48 3.82 26.18 -7.86
C PHE A 48 2.70 25.23 -8.30
N TRP A 49 2.40 25.20 -9.60
CA TRP A 49 1.35 24.34 -10.15
C TRP A 49 1.67 22.84 -10.05
N ALA A 50 2.95 22.47 -9.91
CA ALA A 50 3.36 21.07 -9.70
C ALA A 50 2.73 20.43 -8.46
N ILE A 51 2.24 21.22 -7.48
CA ILE A 51 1.57 20.68 -6.29
C ILE A 51 0.32 19.87 -6.62
N PHE A 52 -0.42 20.22 -7.67
CA PHE A 52 -1.68 19.53 -8.02
C PHE A 52 -1.46 18.08 -8.45
N PRO A 53 -0.60 17.76 -9.45
CA PRO A 53 -0.33 16.37 -9.81
C PRO A 53 0.39 15.61 -8.69
N ILE A 54 1.31 16.26 -7.96
CA ILE A 54 2.02 15.64 -6.83
C ILE A 54 1.03 15.23 -5.75
N ALA A 55 0.16 16.13 -5.29
CA ALA A 55 -0.82 15.84 -4.25
C ALA A 55 -1.86 14.80 -4.73
N GLY A 56 -2.39 14.96 -5.94
CA GLY A 56 -3.39 14.05 -6.50
C GLY A 56 -2.88 12.60 -6.62
N TRP A 57 -1.71 12.40 -7.23
CA TRP A 57 -1.11 11.06 -7.35
C TRP A 57 -0.52 10.55 -6.04
N GLY A 58 -0.02 11.45 -5.19
CA GLY A 58 0.52 11.11 -3.87
C GLY A 58 -0.51 10.40 -2.98
N ILE A 59 -1.78 10.76 -3.05
CA ILE A 59 -2.86 10.07 -2.31
C ILE A 59 -3.02 8.61 -2.78
N GLY A 60 -2.91 8.35 -4.08
CA GLY A 60 -2.96 6.99 -4.64
C GLY A 60 -1.78 6.14 -4.18
N ILE A 61 -0.58 6.73 -4.15
CA ILE A 61 0.64 6.08 -3.63
C ILE A 61 0.50 5.76 -2.14
N LEU A 62 0.01 6.71 -1.33
CA LEU A 62 -0.24 6.52 0.09
C LEU A 62 -1.26 5.40 0.35
N SER A 63 -2.33 5.34 -0.44
CA SER A 63 -3.34 4.29 -0.35
C SER A 63 -2.77 2.92 -0.70
N HIS A 64 -1.92 2.84 -1.74
CA HIS A 64 -1.24 1.60 -2.10
C HIS A 64 -0.22 1.19 -1.02
N ALA A 65 0.52 2.14 -0.43
CA ALA A 65 1.42 1.89 0.70
C ALA A 65 0.68 1.30 1.90
N ALA A 66 -0.44 1.92 2.30
CA ALA A 66 -1.29 1.45 3.39
C ALA A 66 -1.70 -0.02 3.19
N LYS A 67 -2.15 -0.37 1.98
CA LYS A 67 -2.50 -1.76 1.62
C LYS A 67 -1.30 -2.71 1.66
N THR A 68 -0.17 -2.32 1.04
CA THR A 68 1.01 -3.19 0.91
C THR A 68 1.68 -3.47 2.25
N PHE A 69 1.79 -2.47 3.12
CA PHE A 69 2.39 -2.62 4.45
C PHE A 69 1.41 -3.10 5.51
N GLY A 70 0.13 -3.30 5.17
CA GLY A 70 -0.91 -3.65 6.13
C GLY A 70 -1.09 -2.56 7.19
N TRP A 71 -0.78 -1.30 6.84
CA TRP A 71 -0.99 -0.17 7.71
C TRP A 71 -2.37 0.40 7.43
N ASN A 72 -3.32 0.12 8.33
CA ASN A 72 -4.66 0.67 8.24
C ASN A 72 -4.73 1.91 9.16
N PRO A 73 -4.70 3.14 8.64
CA PRO A 73 -4.73 4.34 9.48
C PRO A 73 -6.04 4.47 10.28
N PHE A 74 -7.09 3.74 9.88
CA PHE A 74 -8.40 3.77 10.51
C PHE A 74 -8.63 2.67 11.56
N PHE A 75 -7.88 1.57 11.52
CA PHE A 75 -8.15 0.40 12.36
C PHE A 75 -6.87 -0.12 13.01
N SER A 76 -6.84 -0.18 14.35
CA SER A 76 -5.70 -0.72 15.10
C SER A 76 -5.65 -2.25 15.00
N LYS A 77 -4.45 -2.83 15.12
CA LYS A 77 -4.26 -4.29 15.20
C LYS A 77 -5.07 -4.92 16.35
N ASP A 78 -5.26 -4.18 17.44
CA ASP A 78 -6.08 -4.63 18.58
C ASP A 78 -7.57 -4.67 18.24
N TRP A 79 -8.06 -3.73 17.42
CA TRP A 79 -9.44 -3.80 16.91
C TRP A 79 -9.63 -5.01 15.99
N GLU A 80 -8.68 -5.25 15.07
CA GLU A 80 -8.72 -6.42 14.17
C GLU A 80 -8.72 -7.72 14.97
N LYS A 81 -7.81 -7.84 15.96
CA LYS A 81 -7.72 -9.02 16.81
C LYS A 81 -9.01 -9.26 17.59
N ARG A 82 -9.59 -8.21 18.19
CA ARG A 82 -10.88 -8.33 18.91
C ARG A 82 -11.99 -8.80 17.98
N LYS A 83 -12.07 -8.30 16.75
CA LYS A 83 -13.09 -8.71 15.79
C LYS A 83 -12.89 -10.15 15.32
N ILE A 84 -11.65 -10.58 15.06
CA ILE A 84 -11.34 -11.98 14.76
C ILE A 84 -11.76 -12.88 15.94
N ASP A 85 -11.40 -12.51 17.17
CA ASP A 85 -11.77 -13.27 18.38
C ASP A 85 -13.29 -13.30 18.60
N GLU A 86 -14.02 -12.25 18.19
CA GLU A 86 -15.49 -12.19 18.22
C GLU A 86 -16.10 -13.15 17.20
N TYR A 87 -15.61 -13.18 15.95
CA TYR A 87 -16.08 -14.11 14.91
C TYR A 87 -15.65 -15.57 15.11
N ILE A 88 -14.58 -15.84 15.86
CA ILE A 88 -14.19 -17.21 16.22
C ILE A 88 -15.06 -17.72 17.39
N ARG A 89 -15.38 -16.83 18.33
CA ARG A 89 -16.14 -17.16 19.56
C ARG A 89 -17.64 -17.25 19.31
N ASN A 90 -18.16 -16.37 18.47
CA ASN A 90 -19.47 -16.53 17.88
C ASN A 90 -19.27 -17.45 16.69
N GLU A 91 -19.66 -18.72 16.77
CA GLU A 91 -19.59 -19.69 15.65
C GLU A 91 -20.55 -19.32 14.48
N ASP A 92 -20.64 -18.03 14.11
CA ASP A 92 -21.42 -17.50 12.99
C ASP A 92 -20.70 -17.69 11.64
N PHE A 93 -19.87 -18.72 11.53
CA PHE A 93 -19.52 -19.30 10.23
C PHE A 93 -20.64 -20.27 9.84
N LYS A 94 -21.76 -19.69 9.39
CA LYS A 94 -22.80 -20.43 8.67
C LYS A 94 -22.57 -20.35 7.16
#